data_AF-A0A969F864-F1
#
_entry.id   AF-A0A969F864-F1
#
_cell.length_a   1.000
_cell.length_b   1.000
_cell.length_c   1.000
_cell.angle_alpha   90.00
_cell.angle_beta   90.00
_cell.angle_gamma   90.00
#
_symmetry.space_group_name_H-M   'P 1'
#
loop_
_entity.id
_entity.type
_entity.pdbx_description
1 polymer ?
#
loop_
_entity_poly.entity_id
_entity_poly.type
_entity_poly.pdbx_seq_one_letter_code
_entity_poly.pdbx_strand_id
1 'polypeptide(L)'
;MPAWSPDNSQIAFQSTRSGNSDVYVMNADGSNVRRLTFTDSYDGAPSWSPDGRQLVFSSRRTGAYELWIMNADGSNQHRIPNTSPALYPSCHLMVTKLRSPATATTTDG
;
A
#
# COMPACT_ATOMS: atom_id res chain seq x y z
N MET A 1 -8.07 6.52 -6.62
CA MET A 1 -8.22 5.11 -7.06
C MET A 1 -8.61 4.27 -5.85
N PRO A 2 -9.70 3.49 -5.90
CA PRO A 2 -10.03 2.52 -4.87
C PRO A 2 -9.41 1.13 -5.15
N ALA A 3 -9.14 0.37 -4.10
CA ALA A 3 -8.66 -1.02 -4.13
C ALA A 3 -9.37 -1.84 -3.06
N TRP A 4 -10.00 -2.94 -3.47
CA TRP A 4 -10.69 -3.88 -2.58
C TRP A 4 -9.68 -4.77 -1.86
N SER A 5 -9.94 -5.07 -0.58
CA SER A 5 -9.23 -6.11 0.15
C SER A 5 -9.55 -7.49 -0.46
N PRO A 6 -8.66 -8.48 -0.34
CA PRO A 6 -8.86 -9.80 -0.95
C PRO A 6 -10.11 -10.54 -0.47
N ASP A 7 -10.55 -10.28 0.77
CA ASP A 7 -11.74 -10.84 1.40
C ASP A 7 -13.01 -10.00 1.16
N ASN A 8 -12.92 -8.92 0.37
CA ASN A 8 -13.98 -7.96 0.09
C ASN A 8 -14.58 -7.27 1.32
N SER A 9 -13.89 -7.27 2.47
CA SER A 9 -14.38 -6.62 3.70
C SER A 9 -14.07 -5.12 3.76
N GLN A 10 -13.04 -4.67 3.04
CA GLN A 10 -12.53 -3.31 3.10
C GLN A 10 -12.16 -2.75 1.73
N ILE A 11 -12.15 -1.42 1.63
CA ILE A 11 -11.73 -0.66 0.45
C ILE A 11 -10.67 0.34 0.88
N ALA A 12 -9.47 0.24 0.34
CA ALA A 12 -8.44 1.27 0.45
C ALA A 12 -8.59 2.27 -0.70
N PHE A 13 -8.47 3.56 -0.43
CA PHE A 13 -8.64 4.59 -1.45
C PHE A 13 -7.84 5.85 -1.16
N GLN A 14 -7.56 6.60 -2.21
CA GLN A 14 -6.95 7.93 -2.10
C GLN A 14 -8.02 9.01 -1.94
N SER A 15 -7.78 10.00 -1.06
CA SER A 15 -8.64 11.18 -0.92
C SER A 15 -7.84 12.42 -0.56
N THR A 16 -8.32 13.59 -1.01
CA THR A 16 -7.75 14.91 -0.70
C THR A 16 -8.48 15.67 0.41
N ARG A 17 -9.39 15.00 1.12
CA ARG A 17 -10.27 15.63 2.12
C ARG A 17 -9.53 16.27 3.32
N SER A 18 -8.27 15.91 3.50
CA SER A 18 -7.36 16.39 4.55
C SER A 18 -6.43 17.53 4.08
N GLY A 19 -6.56 18.01 2.84
CA GLY A 19 -5.72 19.07 2.26
C GLY A 19 -4.60 18.58 1.34
N ASN A 20 -4.13 17.35 1.53
CA ASN A 20 -3.19 16.65 0.64
C ASN A 20 -3.77 15.29 0.23
N SER A 21 -3.19 14.62 -0.78
CA SER A 21 -3.60 13.24 -1.11
C SER A 21 -3.08 12.29 -0.04
N ASP A 22 -4.01 11.59 0.62
CA ASP A 22 -3.70 10.55 1.60
C ASP A 22 -4.39 9.23 1.24
N VAL A 23 -3.85 8.15 1.82
CA VAL A 23 -4.47 6.83 1.82
C VAL A 23 -5.45 6.72 2.98
N TYR A 24 -6.66 6.31 2.64
CA TYR A 24 -7.75 5.99 3.55
C TYR A 24 -8.16 4.53 3.35
N VAL A 25 -8.90 4.00 4.31
CA VAL A 25 -9.63 2.75 4.15
C VAL A 25 -10.99 2.85 4.84
N MET A 26 -11.94 2.07 4.35
CA MET A 26 -13.29 1.95 4.89
C MET A 26 -13.77 0.52 4.77
N ASN A 27 -14.84 0.18 5.46
CA ASN A 27 -15.56 -1.07 5.23
C ASN A 27 -16.18 -1.09 3.83
N ALA A 28 -16.46 -2.28 3.30
CA ALA A 28 -17.10 -2.48 2.00
C ALA A 28 -18.47 -1.78 1.85
N ASP A 29 -19.18 -1.59 2.95
CA ASP A 29 -20.46 -0.86 3.02
C ASP A 29 -20.30 0.67 3.10
N GLY A 30 -19.06 1.18 3.11
CA GLY A 30 -18.72 2.59 3.21
C GLY A 30 -18.62 3.13 4.64
N SER A 31 -18.87 2.30 5.67
CA SER A 31 -18.71 2.68 7.08
C SER A 31 -17.24 2.69 7.51
N ASN A 32 -16.98 3.24 8.70
CA ASN A 32 -15.65 3.21 9.36
C ASN A 32 -14.49 3.75 8.50
N VAL A 33 -14.72 4.88 7.83
CA VAL A 33 -13.66 5.57 7.08
C VAL A 33 -12.55 6.04 8.04
N ARG A 34 -11.32 5.59 7.79
CA ARG A 34 -10.12 5.95 8.56
C ARG A 34 -8.98 6.40 7.65
N ARG A 35 -8.29 7.47 8.05
CA ARG A 35 -7.05 7.96 7.41
C ARG A 35 -5.87 7.12 7.88
N LEU A 36 -5.01 6.68 6.97
CA LEU A 36 -3.83 5.84 7.28
C LEU A 36 -2.51 6.58 7.15
N THR A 37 -2.44 7.58 6.29
CA THR A 37 -1.25 8.40 6.10
C THR A 37 -1.51 9.83 6.55
N PHE A 38 -0.51 10.45 7.18
CA PHE A 38 -0.65 11.77 7.82
C PHE A 38 0.52 12.69 7.47
N THR A 39 0.97 12.67 6.22
CA THR A 39 2.12 13.48 5.79
C THR A 39 1.67 14.64 4.92
N ASP A 40 2.50 15.68 4.83
CA ASP A 40 2.21 16.84 3.96
C ASP A 40 2.55 16.59 2.48
N SER A 41 2.83 15.33 2.12
CA SER A 41 3.19 14.91 0.78
C SER A 41 2.05 14.15 0.11
N TYR A 42 2.21 13.87 -1.19
CA TYR A 42 1.33 12.94 -1.87
C TYR A 42 1.53 11.52 -1.33
N ASP A 43 0.45 10.89 -0.89
CA ASP A 43 0.32 9.46 -0.65
C ASP A 43 -0.92 8.93 -1.38
N GLY A 44 -0.78 7.90 -2.21
CA GLY A 44 -1.91 7.46 -3.03
C GLY A 44 -1.67 6.17 -3.79
N ALA A 45 -2.64 5.83 -4.66
CA ALA A 45 -2.67 4.58 -5.42
C ALA A 45 -2.44 3.32 -4.54
N PRO A 46 -3.25 3.10 -3.49
CA PRO A 46 -3.06 1.96 -2.60
C PRO A 46 -3.36 0.63 -3.29
N SER A 47 -2.71 -0.44 -2.83
CA SER A 47 -2.92 -1.82 -3.26
C SER A 47 -2.73 -2.79 -2.11
N TRP A 48 -3.66 -3.73 -1.94
CA TRP A 48 -3.60 -4.73 -0.88
C TRP A 48 -2.62 -5.86 -1.21
N SER A 49 -1.95 -6.37 -0.18
CA SER A 49 -1.28 -7.66 -0.26
C SER A 49 -2.31 -8.78 -0.48
N PRO A 50 -1.94 -9.92 -1.10
CA PRO A 50 -2.86 -11.04 -1.33
C PRO A 50 -3.47 -11.63 -0.05
N ASP A 51 -2.79 -11.49 1.08
CA ASP A 51 -3.25 -11.94 2.40
C ASP A 51 -4.04 -10.86 3.17
N GLY A 52 -4.21 -9.66 2.59
CA GLY A 52 -4.96 -8.56 3.18
C GLY A 52 -4.29 -7.89 4.39
N ARG A 53 -3.06 -8.27 4.75
CA ARG A 53 -2.38 -7.76 5.94
C ARG A 53 -1.64 -6.44 5.73
N GLN A 54 -1.30 -6.12 4.50
CA GLN A 54 -0.47 -4.98 4.16
C GLN A 54 -1.05 -4.20 2.98
N LEU A 55 -0.62 -2.94 2.89
CA LEU A 55 -0.90 -2.04 1.78
C LEU A 55 0.41 -1.50 1.22
N VAL A 56 0.56 -1.55 -0.10
CA VAL A 56 1.56 -0.79 -0.83
C VAL A 56 0.91 0.48 -1.37
N PHE A 57 1.64 1.58 -1.36
CA PHE A 57 1.19 2.86 -1.89
C PHE A 57 2.36 3.67 -2.46
N SER A 58 2.05 4.60 -3.34
CA SER A 58 3.02 5.57 -3.86
C SER A 58 3.09 6.78 -2.94
N SER A 59 4.30 7.21 -2.59
CA SER A 59 4.54 8.37 -1.74
C SER A 59 5.56 9.33 -2.37
N ARG A 60 5.42 10.64 -2.11
CA ARG A 60 6.40 11.69 -2.47
C ARG A 60 7.19 12.25 -1.28
N ARG A 61 7.14 11.60 -0.12
CA ARG A 61 7.78 12.10 1.13
C ARG A 61 9.29 12.32 1.02
N THR A 62 9.96 11.71 0.05
CA THR A 62 11.41 11.82 -0.20
C THR A 62 11.75 12.78 -1.34
N GLY A 63 10.77 13.50 -1.89
CA GLY A 63 10.94 14.41 -3.03
C GLY A 63 10.75 13.75 -4.41
N ALA A 64 10.66 12.42 -4.48
CA ALA A 64 10.31 11.67 -5.67
C ALA A 64 9.18 10.67 -5.38
N TYR A 65 8.46 10.22 -6.41
CA TYR A 65 7.52 9.12 -6.22
C TYR A 65 8.30 7.83 -5.93
N GLU A 66 7.95 7.15 -4.85
CA GLU A 66 8.54 5.88 -4.42
C GLU A 66 7.46 4.96 -3.84
N LEU A 67 7.73 3.65 -3.79
CA LEU A 67 6.82 2.72 -3.12
C LEU A 67 7.09 2.64 -1.63
N TRP A 68 5.99 2.67 -0.89
CA TRP A 68 5.95 2.51 0.54
C TRP A 68 4.99 1.38 0.88
N ILE A 69 5.26 0.72 2.00
CA ILE A 69 4.44 -0.36 2.51
C ILE A 69 4.09 -0.09 3.97
N MET A 70 2.90 -0.56 4.36
CA MET A 70 2.39 -0.45 5.72
C MET A 70 1.48 -1.62 6.05
N ASN A 71 1.24 -1.86 7.32
CA ASN A 71 0.17 -2.75 7.76
C ASN A 71 -1.19 -2.19 7.37
N ALA A 72 -2.19 -3.07 7.24
CA ALA A 72 -3.58 -2.70 6.93
C ALA A 72 -4.18 -1.69 7.91
N ASP A 73 -3.70 -1.66 9.16
CA ASP A 73 -4.11 -0.70 10.20
C ASP A 73 -3.46 0.70 10.04
N GLY A 74 -2.46 0.84 9.15
CA GLY A 74 -1.69 2.06 8.92
C GLY A 74 -0.36 2.12 9.68
N SER A 75 -0.05 1.13 10.52
CA SER A 75 1.21 1.04 11.26
C SER A 75 2.37 0.52 10.39
N ASN A 76 3.60 0.59 10.92
CA ASN A 76 4.82 0.09 10.29
C ASN A 76 5.09 0.63 8.87
N GLN A 77 4.79 1.91 8.63
CA GLN A 77 5.07 2.57 7.36
C GLN A 77 6.58 2.63 7.10
N HIS A 78 7.04 2.06 5.99
CA HIS A 78 8.42 2.20 5.54
C HIS A 78 8.52 2.13 4.02
N ARG A 79 9.58 2.74 3.50
CA ARG A 79 9.91 2.74 2.08
C ARG A 79 10.37 1.34 1.64
N ILE A 80 10.00 0.92 0.43
CA ILE A 80 10.57 -0.25 -0.23
C ILE A 80 11.79 0.21 -1.06
N PRO A 81 13.03 -0.19 -0.72
CA PRO A 81 14.22 0.25 -1.44
C PRO A 81 14.22 -0.17 -2.91
N ASN A 82 14.88 0.61 -3.78
CA ASN A 82 15.11 0.32 -5.20
C ASN A 82 13.84 0.10 -6.05
N THR A 83 12.71 0.65 -5.62
CA THR A 83 11.45 0.61 -6.38
C THR A 83 11.17 1.96 -7.02
N SER A 84 11.68 2.16 -8.24
CA SER A 84 11.21 3.26 -9.07
C SER A 84 9.75 2.97 -9.48
N PRO A 85 8.80 3.93 -9.35
CA PRO A 85 7.42 3.76 -9.83
C PRO A 85 7.36 3.44 -11.33
N ALA A 86 8.38 3.83 -12.10
CA ALA A 86 8.50 3.48 -13.51
C ALA A 86 8.62 1.96 -13.75
N LEU A 87 9.06 1.19 -12.76
CA LEU A 87 9.12 -0.27 -12.82
C LEU A 87 7.77 -0.94 -12.50
N TYR A 88 6.79 -0.17 -12.00
CA TYR A 88 5.47 -0.65 -11.60
C TYR A 88 4.37 0.30 -12.10
N PRO A 89 4.13 0.35 -13.42
CA PRO A 89 3.20 1.29 -14.04
C PRO A 89 1.72 1.06 -13.65
N SER A 90 1.43 -0.01 -12.91
CA SER A 90 0.10 -0.29 -12.36
C SER A 90 0.21 -1.01 -11.01
N CYS A 91 -0.60 -0.56 -10.05
CA CYS A 91 -0.71 -1.18 -8.71
C CYS A 91 -1.11 -2.66 -8.77
N HIS A 92 -1.77 -3.10 -9.85
CA HIS A 92 -2.08 -4.51 -10.10
C HIS A 92 -0.83 -5.37 -10.30
N LEU A 93 0.23 -4.83 -10.92
CA LEU A 93 1.50 -5.55 -11.13
C LEU A 93 2.35 -5.64 -9.85
N MET A 94 2.13 -4.73 -8.89
CA MET A 94 2.82 -4.74 -7.59
C MET A 94 2.43 -5.96 -6.75
N VAL A 95 1.15 -6.38 -6.80
CA VAL A 95 0.60 -7.50 -6.03
C VAL A 95 1.21 -8.85 -6.44
N THR A 96 1.51 -9.02 -7.73
CA THR A 96 2.02 -10.29 -8.26
C THR A 96 3.50 -10.52 -7.93
N LYS A 97 4.29 -9.46 -7.79
CA LYS A 97 5.75 -9.55 -7.62
C LYS A 97 6.23 -9.56 -6.16
N LEU A 98 5.40 -9.13 -5.21
CA LEU A 98 5.64 -9.32 -3.77
C LEU A 98 5.34 -10.77 -3.29
N ARG A 99 4.94 -11.66 -4.20
CA ARG A 99 4.86 -13.11 -3.97
C ARG A 99 6.25 -13.73 -3.93
N SER A 100 6.99 -13.56 -2.84
CA SER A 100 8.14 -14.43 -2.53
C SER A 100 8.46 -14.35 -1.04
N PRO A 101 8.14 -15.38 -0.24
CA PRO A 101 9.15 -15.95 0.62
C PRO A 101 10.00 -16.87 -0.25
N ALA A 102 11.24 -16.48 -0.54
CA ALA A 102 12.23 -17.50 -0.88
C ALA A 102 12.35 -18.38 0.37
N THR A 103 11.85 -19.61 0.29
CA THR A 103 12.17 -20.65 1.26
C THR A 103 13.68 -20.81 1.21
N ALA A 104 14.40 -20.21 2.15
CA ALA A 104 15.80 -20.51 2.38
C ALA A 104 15.83 -21.87 3.08
N THR A 105 15.80 -22.95 2.29
CA THR A 105 16.19 -24.27 2.77
C THR A 105 17.71 -24.25 2.88
N THR A 106 18.24 -23.87 4.04
CA THR A 106 19.62 -24.22 4.38
C THR A 106 19.62 -25.69 4.81
N THR A 107 19.93 -26.57 3.87
CA THR A 107 20.51 -27.87 4.21
C THR A 107 22.01 -27.64 4.35
N ASP A 108 22.53 -27.79 5.56
CA ASP A 108 23.96 -27.95 5.79
C ASP A 108 24.16 -29.19 6.67
N GLY A 109 25.02 -30.10 6.19
CA GLY A 109 25.75 -31.10 6.97
C GLY A 109 25.08 -32.44 7.21
#